data_AF-A0AAV9GIH5-F1
#
_entry.id   AF-A0AAV9GIH5-F1
#
_cell.length_a   1.000
_cell.length_b   1.000
_cell.length_c   1.000
_cell.angle_alpha   90.00
_cell.angle_beta   90.00
_cell.angle_gamma   90.00
#
_symmetry.space_group_name_H-M   'P 1'
#
loop_
_entity.id
_entity.type
_entity.pdbx_description
1 polymer ?
#
loop_
_entity_poly.entity_id
_entity_poly.type
_entity_poly.pdbx_seq_one_letter_code
_entity_poly.pdbx_strand_id
1 'polypeptide(L)'
;MRLTFLLALLPSLTLACPPLHPRQSEPFPITTPGPPIPPSPSTAGYFLNHAALNVRNLTASITWYRDMLGYQLLFTHRVSPRYTVAYLAHSVLSDDATWPKTVEELTADMMSGRARGLLELLHFEYDGGREKRQDGGGVRSVFRHLGLIVPDMMAAQERMEGLGADMIKRVGEEVDFEGPVGVAFGEEFAERYAEDAELITQALMGVLLVLDLDGNMVEVQALGG
;
A
#
# COMPACT_ATOMS: atom_id res chain seq x y z
N MET A 1 1.91 8.53 -71.39
CA MET A 1 1.68 9.45 -70.27
C MET A 1 1.59 8.61 -68.99
N ARG A 2 2.68 8.48 -68.22
CA ARG A 2 2.68 7.75 -66.94
C ARG A 2 2.63 8.79 -65.82
N LEU A 3 1.58 8.72 -65.03
CA LEU A 3 1.28 9.63 -63.92
C LEU A 3 1.98 9.10 -62.67
N THR A 4 2.98 9.83 -62.17
CA THR A 4 3.71 9.47 -60.95
C THR A 4 2.97 10.03 -59.73
N PHE A 5 2.42 9.14 -58.89
CA PHE A 5 1.86 9.52 -57.59
C PHE A 5 3.00 9.84 -56.62
N LEU A 6 3.07 11.08 -56.14
CA LEU A 6 3.95 11.47 -55.04
C LEU A 6 3.24 11.14 -53.72
N LEU A 7 3.66 10.07 -53.06
CA LEU A 7 3.17 9.73 -51.72
C LEU A 7 3.86 10.66 -50.71
N ALA A 8 3.11 11.61 -50.14
CA ALA A 8 3.62 12.47 -49.07
C ALA A 8 3.76 11.65 -47.79
N LEU A 9 4.99 11.36 -47.38
CA LEU A 9 5.28 10.85 -46.03
C LEU A 9 4.99 11.98 -45.03
N LEU A 10 3.92 11.84 -44.26
CA LEU A 10 3.74 12.60 -43.03
C LEU A 10 4.79 12.12 -42.02
N PRO A 11 5.56 13.02 -41.39
CA PRO A 11 6.52 12.63 -40.36
C PRO A 11 5.76 12.05 -39.18
N SER A 12 6.05 10.79 -38.85
CA SER A 12 5.64 10.19 -37.59
C SER A 12 6.29 10.98 -36.46
N LEU A 13 5.50 11.81 -35.77
CA LEU A 13 5.93 12.41 -34.51
C LEU A 13 6.14 11.28 -33.51
N THR A 14 7.39 10.87 -33.34
CA THR A 14 7.80 9.99 -32.25
C THR A 14 7.63 10.78 -30.95
N LEU A 15 6.56 10.49 -30.21
CA LEU A 15 6.39 10.96 -28.84
C LEU A 15 7.43 10.25 -27.96
N ALA A 16 8.67 10.74 -27.97
CA ALA A 16 9.65 10.34 -26.98
C ALA A 16 9.15 10.80 -25.61
N CYS A 17 8.98 9.88 -24.67
CA CYS A 17 8.63 10.24 -23.30
C CYS A 17 9.72 11.16 -22.73
N PRO A 18 9.37 12.31 -22.14
CA PRO A 18 10.36 13.15 -21.47
C PRO A 18 11.00 12.34 -20.32
N PRO A 19 12.29 12.59 -20.00
CA PRO A 19 12.92 11.96 -18.85
C PRO A 19 12.13 12.31 -17.57
N LEU A 20 11.93 11.32 -16.70
CA LEU A 20 11.19 11.48 -15.44
C LEU A 20 11.86 12.45 -14.45
N HIS A 21 13.16 12.73 -14.64
CA HIS A 21 13.93 13.62 -13.79
C HIS A 21 14.39 14.83 -14.63
N PRO A 22 14.25 16.06 -14.10
CA PRO A 22 14.82 17.25 -14.73
C PRO A 22 16.33 17.08 -14.97
N ARG A 23 16.86 17.65 -16.06
CA ARG A 23 18.28 17.51 -16.40
C ARG A 23 19.24 18.32 -15.49
N GLN A 24 18.78 19.19 -14.57
CA GLN A 24 19.67 20.05 -13.75
C GLN A 24 19.13 20.49 -12.35
N SER A 25 20.06 20.53 -11.39
CA SER A 25 20.33 21.40 -10.20
C SER A 25 19.26 22.09 -9.33
N GLU A 26 18.03 21.61 -9.25
CA GLU A 26 17.11 22.08 -8.19
C GLU A 26 17.46 21.44 -6.83
N PRO A 27 17.28 22.15 -5.70
CA PRO A 27 17.46 21.56 -4.37
C PRO A 27 16.37 20.52 -4.10
N PHE A 28 16.73 19.42 -3.43
CA PHE A 28 15.78 18.39 -3.01
C PHE A 28 14.96 18.83 -1.78
N PRO A 29 13.73 18.32 -1.60
CA PRO A 29 13.01 17.40 -2.49
C PRO A 29 12.37 18.10 -3.69
N ILE A 30 12.28 17.40 -4.82
CA ILE A 30 11.65 17.91 -6.05
C ILE A 30 10.44 17.03 -6.39
N THR A 31 9.24 17.61 -6.42
CA THR A 31 8.05 16.94 -6.91
C THR A 31 7.82 17.33 -8.37
N THR A 32 7.98 16.37 -9.29
CA THR A 32 7.71 16.59 -10.72
C THR A 32 6.36 15.97 -11.08
N PRO A 33 5.37 16.74 -11.55
CA PRO A 33 4.11 16.18 -12.04
C PRO A 33 4.36 15.19 -13.17
N GLY A 34 3.64 14.07 -13.17
CA GLY A 34 3.68 13.11 -14.26
C GLY A 34 3.23 13.74 -15.59
N PRO A 35 3.71 13.25 -16.74
CA PRO A 35 3.24 13.74 -18.03
C PRO A 35 1.73 13.44 -18.19
N PRO A 36 0.96 14.29 -18.89
CA PRO A 36 -0.48 14.11 -19.08
C PRO A 36 -0.76 13.01 -20.12
N ILE A 37 -0.33 11.78 -19.85
CA ILE A 37 -0.55 10.61 -20.70
C ILE A 37 -1.85 9.94 -20.24
N PRO A 38 -2.90 9.89 -21.07
CA PRO A 38 -4.12 9.22 -20.71
C PRO A 38 -3.89 7.69 -20.59
N PRO A 39 -4.64 6.99 -19.73
CA PRO A 39 -4.60 5.53 -19.68
C PRO A 39 -4.94 4.92 -21.04
N SER A 40 -4.42 3.72 -21.33
CA SER A 40 -4.78 2.99 -22.54
C SER A 40 -6.29 2.71 -22.55
N PRO A 41 -7.01 2.95 -23.67
CA PRO A 41 -8.40 2.54 -23.80
C PRO A 41 -8.63 1.04 -23.59
N SER A 42 -7.60 0.21 -23.84
CA SER A 42 -7.69 -1.25 -23.63
C SER A 42 -7.72 -1.65 -22.15
N THR A 43 -7.32 -0.76 -21.25
CA THR A 43 -7.37 -0.94 -19.79
C THR A 43 -8.52 -0.16 -19.15
N ALA A 44 -9.44 0.37 -19.96
CA ALA A 44 -10.60 1.08 -19.45
C ALA A 44 -11.42 0.17 -18.52
N GLY A 45 -11.69 0.65 -17.31
CA GLY A 45 -12.41 -0.08 -16.27
C GLY A 45 -11.54 -1.00 -15.40
N TYR A 46 -10.24 -1.13 -15.66
CA TYR A 46 -9.34 -1.81 -14.73
C TYR A 46 -9.19 -0.97 -13.46
N PHE A 47 -9.21 -1.63 -12.31
CA PHE A 47 -8.97 -0.98 -11.02
C PHE A 47 -8.21 -1.92 -10.10
N LEU A 48 -7.40 -1.34 -9.20
CA LEU A 48 -6.79 -2.10 -8.13
C LEU A 48 -7.87 -2.47 -7.11
N ASN A 49 -8.18 -3.75 -6.99
CA ASN A 49 -9.23 -4.22 -6.10
C ASN A 49 -8.75 -4.29 -4.65
N HIS A 50 -7.71 -5.09 -4.36
CA HIS A 50 -7.19 -5.35 -3.02
C HIS A 50 -5.67 -5.52 -3.03
N ALA A 51 -5.07 -5.41 -1.84
CA ALA A 51 -3.75 -5.93 -1.52
C ALA A 51 -3.90 -7.16 -0.60
N ALA A 52 -2.99 -8.12 -0.70
CA ALA A 52 -3.04 -9.36 0.07
C ALA A 52 -1.84 -9.50 1.01
N LEU A 53 -2.10 -9.88 2.26
CA LEU A 53 -1.08 -10.12 3.28
C LEU A 53 -1.25 -11.51 3.89
N ASN A 54 -0.14 -12.21 4.09
CA ASN A 54 -0.13 -13.45 4.86
C ASN A 54 -0.14 -13.12 6.35
N VAL A 55 -1.01 -13.78 7.11
CA VAL A 55 -1.14 -13.56 8.55
C VAL A 55 -1.04 -14.87 9.34
N ARG A 56 -0.31 -14.83 10.47
CA ARG A 56 -0.11 -16.02 11.31
C ARG A 56 -1.31 -16.35 12.18
N ASN A 57 -2.12 -15.35 12.52
CA ASN A 57 -3.34 -15.55 13.30
C ASN A 57 -4.44 -14.65 12.75
N LEU A 58 -5.41 -15.26 12.08
CA LEU A 58 -6.47 -14.53 11.39
C LEU A 58 -7.34 -13.70 12.35
N THR A 59 -7.70 -14.25 13.50
CA THR A 59 -8.59 -13.56 14.46
C THR A 59 -7.90 -12.36 15.10
N ALA A 60 -6.64 -12.54 15.51
CA ALA A 60 -5.84 -11.46 16.07
C ALA A 60 -5.60 -10.35 15.03
N SER A 61 -5.31 -10.72 13.79
CA SER A 61 -5.07 -9.77 12.70
C SER A 61 -6.32 -8.99 12.34
N ILE A 62 -7.48 -9.65 12.18
CA ILE A 62 -8.76 -8.96 11.94
C ILE A 62 -9.05 -7.95 13.05
N THR A 63 -8.82 -8.34 14.32
CA THR A 63 -9.00 -7.45 15.47
C THR A 63 -8.04 -6.27 15.39
N TRP A 64 -6.76 -6.50 15.10
CA TRP A 64 -5.76 -5.46 14.94
C TRP A 64 -6.12 -4.48 13.82
N TYR A 65 -6.47 -4.95 12.62
CA TYR A 65 -6.83 -4.07 11.50
C TYR A 65 -8.11 -3.29 11.74
N ARG A 66 -9.11 -3.92 12.38
CA ARG A 66 -10.35 -3.25 12.79
C ARG A 66 -10.06 -2.15 13.79
N ASP A 67 -9.36 -2.50 14.87
CA ASP A 67 -9.13 -1.59 15.96
C ASP A 67 -8.11 -0.54 15.54
N MET A 68 -6.90 -0.88 15.11
CA MET A 68 -5.86 0.09 14.78
C MET A 68 -6.23 1.00 13.62
N LEU A 69 -6.70 0.43 12.51
CA LEU A 69 -6.84 1.18 11.26
C LEU A 69 -8.30 1.48 10.90
N GLY A 70 -9.29 0.92 11.61
CA GLY A 70 -10.71 1.17 11.32
C GLY A 70 -11.26 0.35 10.15
N TYR A 71 -10.71 -0.84 9.91
CA TYR A 71 -11.27 -1.78 8.92
C TYR A 71 -12.55 -2.46 9.41
N GLN A 72 -13.41 -2.85 8.48
CA GLN A 72 -14.55 -3.73 8.73
C GLN A 72 -14.32 -5.07 8.05
N LEU A 73 -14.55 -6.17 8.77
CA LEU A 73 -14.59 -7.50 8.19
C LEU A 73 -15.84 -7.64 7.32
N LEU A 74 -15.66 -7.97 6.05
CA LEU A 74 -16.77 -8.23 5.14
C LEU A 74 -17.22 -9.67 5.28
N PHE A 75 -16.30 -10.59 5.01
CA PHE A 75 -16.54 -12.02 5.14
C PHE A 75 -15.23 -12.79 5.23
N THR A 76 -15.33 -14.00 5.75
CA THR A 76 -14.28 -15.01 5.69
C THR A 76 -14.68 -16.11 4.72
N HIS A 77 -13.75 -16.56 3.89
CA HIS A 77 -13.91 -17.68 2.99
C HIS A 77 -12.91 -18.79 3.36
N ARG A 78 -13.42 -19.86 3.99
CA ARG A 78 -12.62 -21.04 4.33
C ARG A 78 -12.51 -21.93 3.10
N VAL A 79 -11.43 -21.77 2.35
CA VAL A 79 -11.15 -22.49 1.10
C VAL A 79 -10.83 -23.97 1.35
N SER A 80 -10.19 -24.28 2.48
CA SER A 80 -9.88 -25.66 2.88
C SER A 80 -9.88 -25.80 4.41
N PRO A 81 -9.77 -27.02 4.96
CA PRO A 81 -9.62 -27.22 6.40
C PRO A 81 -8.43 -26.50 7.02
N ARG A 82 -7.46 -26.01 6.24
CA ARG A 82 -6.29 -25.29 6.74
C ARG A 82 -6.09 -23.92 6.10
N TYR A 83 -6.92 -23.49 5.15
CA TYR A 83 -6.70 -22.23 4.44
C TYR A 83 -7.96 -21.37 4.47
N THR A 84 -7.82 -20.18 5.04
CA THR A 84 -8.91 -19.20 5.15
C THR A 84 -8.44 -17.86 4.61
N VAL A 85 -9.31 -17.23 3.85
CA VAL A 85 -9.14 -15.86 3.35
C VAL A 85 -10.15 -14.97 4.07
N ALA A 86 -9.75 -13.77 4.49
CA ALA A 86 -10.68 -12.76 4.99
C ALA A 86 -10.55 -11.48 4.18
N TYR A 87 -11.70 -10.90 3.80
CA TYR A 87 -11.73 -9.59 3.13
C TYR A 87 -12.19 -8.53 4.11
N LEU A 88 -11.41 -7.45 4.22
CA LEU A 88 -11.72 -6.29 5.03
C LEU A 88 -11.75 -5.03 4.15
N ALA A 89 -12.51 -4.01 4.52
CA ALA A 89 -12.50 -2.71 3.84
C ALA A 89 -12.84 -1.55 4.80
N HIS A 90 -12.46 -0.32 4.44
CA HIS A 90 -12.83 0.89 5.21
C HIS A 90 -14.26 1.37 4.91
N SER A 91 -14.68 1.34 3.64
CA SER A 91 -15.91 1.99 3.21
C SER A 91 -16.82 1.01 2.47
N VAL A 92 -17.56 0.20 3.21
CA VAL A 92 -18.70 -0.59 2.67
C VAL A 92 -20.04 -0.06 3.22
N LEU A 93 -19.94 0.91 4.14
CA LEU A 93 -21.00 1.78 4.59
C LEU A 93 -20.99 3.02 3.69
N SER A 94 -21.77 3.02 2.61
CA SER A 94 -22.35 4.30 2.22
C SER A 94 -23.27 4.76 3.37
N ASP A 95 -23.53 6.05 3.50
CA ASP A 95 -24.49 6.56 4.50
C ASP A 95 -25.88 5.87 4.39
N ASP A 96 -26.20 5.31 3.22
CA ASP A 96 -27.42 4.54 2.93
C ASP A 96 -27.29 3.00 3.06
N ALA A 97 -26.18 2.47 3.58
CA ALA A 97 -25.98 1.03 3.66
C ALA A 97 -26.88 0.41 4.73
N THR A 98 -27.89 -0.35 4.29
CA THR A 98 -28.65 -1.26 5.15
C THR A 98 -27.77 -2.44 5.56
N TRP A 99 -27.56 -2.62 6.86
CA TRP A 99 -26.92 -3.80 7.43
C TRP A 99 -27.93 -4.65 8.19
N PRO A 100 -27.77 -6.00 8.22
CA PRO A 100 -26.69 -6.79 7.62
C PRO A 100 -26.83 -6.99 6.10
N LYS A 101 -25.68 -7.14 5.40
CA LYS A 101 -25.60 -7.53 3.98
C LYS A 101 -25.33 -9.03 3.83
N THR A 102 -25.76 -9.63 2.72
CA THR A 102 -25.37 -11.01 2.37
C THR A 102 -23.95 -11.07 1.81
N VAL A 103 -23.35 -12.27 1.76
CA VAL A 103 -22.01 -12.46 1.17
C VAL A 103 -22.00 -12.10 -0.31
N GLU A 104 -23.11 -12.37 -1.02
CA GLU A 104 -23.28 -12.03 -2.43
C GLU A 104 -23.28 -10.51 -2.64
N GLU A 105 -23.99 -9.77 -1.79
CA GLU A 105 -24.02 -8.31 -1.82
C GLU A 105 -22.63 -7.70 -1.54
N LEU A 106 -21.93 -8.21 -0.51
CA LEU A 106 -20.58 -7.78 -0.17
C LEU A 106 -19.57 -8.08 -1.28
N THR A 107 -19.70 -9.25 -1.92
CA THR A 107 -18.86 -9.63 -3.07
C THR A 107 -19.15 -8.71 -4.26
N ALA A 108 -20.41 -8.37 -4.52
CA ALA A 108 -20.78 -7.44 -5.57
C ALA A 108 -20.23 -6.02 -5.30
N ASP A 109 -20.25 -5.55 -4.06
CA ASP A 109 -19.63 -4.28 -3.65
C ASP A 109 -18.12 -4.28 -3.91
N MET A 110 -17.43 -5.38 -3.56
CA MET A 110 -16.01 -5.58 -3.81
C MET A 110 -15.69 -5.57 -5.32
N MET A 111 -16.41 -6.37 -6.12
CA MET A 111 -16.15 -6.53 -7.54
C MET A 111 -16.53 -5.31 -8.39
N SER A 112 -17.43 -4.46 -7.90
CA SER A 112 -17.79 -3.19 -8.54
C SER A 112 -16.88 -2.02 -8.15
N GLY A 113 -15.92 -2.23 -7.23
CA GLY A 113 -15.07 -1.17 -6.70
C GLY A 113 -15.81 -0.17 -5.81
N ARG A 114 -17.02 -0.52 -5.32
CA ARG A 114 -17.76 0.29 -4.35
C ARG A 114 -17.12 0.22 -2.96
N ALA A 115 -16.62 -0.96 -2.57
CA ALA A 115 -15.75 -1.09 -1.41
C ALA A 115 -14.37 -0.48 -1.73
N ARG A 116 -13.84 0.36 -0.83
CA ARG A 116 -12.52 1.00 -0.98
C ARG A 116 -11.54 0.53 0.08
N GLY A 117 -10.27 0.54 -0.31
CA GLY A 117 -9.15 0.15 0.55
C GLY A 117 -9.23 -1.30 0.98
N LEU A 118 -9.61 -2.22 0.08
CA LEU A 118 -9.77 -3.63 0.44
C LEU A 118 -8.43 -4.28 0.80
N LEU A 119 -8.47 -5.05 1.88
CA LEU A 119 -7.36 -5.88 2.34
C LEU A 119 -7.79 -7.34 2.39
N GLU A 120 -7.00 -8.20 1.76
CA GLU A 120 -7.15 -9.65 1.77
C GLU A 120 -6.15 -10.26 2.76
N LEU A 121 -6.64 -10.90 3.82
CA LEU A 121 -5.79 -11.62 4.77
C LEU A 121 -5.81 -13.10 4.46
N LEU A 122 -4.63 -13.64 4.15
CA LEU A 122 -4.42 -15.04 3.83
C LEU A 122 -3.88 -15.75 5.07
N HIS A 123 -4.59 -16.76 5.55
CA HIS A 123 -4.19 -17.52 6.72
C HIS A 123 -4.13 -19.02 6.41
N PHE A 124 -2.95 -19.61 6.64
CA PHE A 124 -2.75 -21.06 6.60
C PHE A 124 -2.52 -21.60 8.02
N GLU A 125 -3.33 -22.59 8.42
CA GLU A 125 -3.18 -23.33 9.67
C GLU A 125 -2.09 -24.41 9.48
N TYR A 126 -0.95 -24.26 10.14
CA TYR A 126 0.14 -25.24 10.12
C TYR A 126 -0.03 -26.29 11.22
N ASP A 127 0.25 -27.56 10.89
CA ASP A 127 0.30 -28.63 11.88
C ASP A 127 1.43 -28.33 12.90
N GLY A 128 1.07 -28.21 14.18
CA GLY A 128 2.02 -27.83 15.26
C GLY A 128 1.96 -26.35 15.71
N GLY A 129 1.06 -25.54 15.15
CA GLY A 129 0.60 -24.29 15.75
C GLY A 129 1.56 -23.09 15.72
N ARG A 130 2.74 -23.21 15.11
CA ARG A 130 3.67 -22.08 14.98
C ARG A 130 4.43 -22.13 13.66
N GLU A 131 4.17 -21.15 12.80
CA GLU A 131 5.10 -20.85 11.72
C GLU A 131 6.41 -20.34 12.38
N LYS A 132 7.54 -20.91 11.97
CA LYS A 132 8.81 -20.18 12.08
C LYS A 132 8.64 -18.90 11.28
N ARG A 133 9.18 -17.77 11.76
CA ARG A 133 9.33 -16.57 10.90
C ARG A 133 9.90 -17.06 9.55
N GLN A 134 9.42 -16.53 8.44
CA GLN A 134 10.09 -16.73 7.15
C GLN A 134 11.39 -15.92 7.12
N ASP A 135 12.25 -16.05 8.14
CA ASP A 135 13.51 -15.33 8.29
C ASP A 135 14.72 -16.17 7.85
N GLY A 136 14.53 -17.38 7.32
CA GLY A 136 15.62 -18.28 6.92
C GLY A 136 15.58 -18.74 5.46
N GLY A 137 15.98 -17.88 4.53
CA GLY A 137 16.46 -18.28 3.19
C GLY A 137 15.46 -18.39 2.04
N GLY A 138 14.19 -18.01 2.25
CA GLY A 138 13.18 -17.90 1.17
C GLY A 138 13.23 -16.55 0.44
N VAL A 139 12.58 -16.47 -0.72
CA VAL A 139 12.33 -15.20 -1.44
C VAL A 139 11.66 -14.24 -0.46
N ARG A 140 12.38 -13.21 0.01
CA ARG A 140 11.81 -12.17 0.86
C ARG A 140 10.70 -11.47 0.08
N SER A 141 9.55 -11.26 0.72
CA SER A 141 8.50 -10.42 0.14
C SER A 141 9.09 -9.05 -0.21
N VAL A 142 8.91 -8.62 -1.44
CA VAL A 142 9.32 -7.28 -1.92
C VAL A 142 8.23 -6.24 -1.69
N PHE A 143 7.07 -6.66 -1.16
CA PHE A 143 6.03 -5.75 -0.72
C PHE A 143 6.55 -4.93 0.47
N ARG A 144 6.33 -3.61 0.43
CA ARG A 144 7.00 -2.68 1.34
C ARG A 144 6.09 -2.22 2.47
N HIS A 145 4.95 -1.61 2.15
CA HIS A 145 3.99 -1.17 3.15
C HIS A 145 2.60 -0.90 2.58
N LEU A 146 1.64 -0.79 3.48
CA LEU A 146 0.34 -0.17 3.25
C LEU A 146 0.40 1.33 3.57
N GLY A 147 -0.33 2.16 2.82
CA GLY A 147 -0.51 3.58 3.14
C GLY A 147 -1.88 3.84 3.75
N LEU A 148 -1.92 4.55 4.88
CA LEU A 148 -3.13 4.97 5.58
C LEU A 148 -3.18 6.50 5.68
N ILE A 149 -4.30 7.09 5.29
CA ILE A 149 -4.55 8.51 5.48
C ILE A 149 -5.44 8.70 6.71
N VAL A 150 -5.02 9.58 7.63
CA VAL A 150 -5.76 9.93 8.84
C VAL A 150 -6.06 11.43 8.89
N PRO A 151 -7.20 11.85 9.48
CA PRO A 151 -7.56 13.26 9.56
C PRO A 151 -6.70 14.04 10.57
N ASP A 152 -6.24 13.37 11.63
CA ASP A 152 -5.39 13.93 12.67
C ASP A 152 -4.30 12.93 13.02
N MET A 153 -3.06 13.31 12.74
CA MET A 153 -1.91 12.45 12.92
C MET A 153 -1.59 12.18 14.40
N MET A 154 -1.70 13.20 15.26
CA MET A 154 -1.35 13.07 16.67
C MET A 154 -2.39 12.23 17.41
N ALA A 155 -3.68 12.43 17.10
CA ALA A 155 -4.75 11.61 17.64
C ALA A 155 -4.65 10.15 17.17
N ALA A 156 -4.28 9.92 15.91
CA ALA A 156 -4.03 8.58 15.40
C ALA A 156 -2.87 7.90 16.13
N GLN A 157 -1.75 8.61 16.32
CA GLN A 157 -0.60 8.10 17.06
C GLN A 157 -0.96 7.74 18.50
N GLU A 158 -1.56 8.66 19.26
CA GLU A 158 -1.95 8.43 20.66
C GLU A 158 -2.86 7.19 20.78
N ARG A 159 -3.80 7.04 19.85
CA ARG A 159 -4.70 5.89 19.81
C ARG A 159 -3.94 4.59 19.54
N MET A 160 -3.04 4.56 18.56
CA MET A 160 -2.24 3.38 18.24
C MET A 160 -1.33 2.99 19.40
N GLU A 161 -0.72 3.95 20.07
CA GLU A 161 0.07 3.74 21.28
C GLU A 161 -0.75 3.18 22.43
N GLY A 162 -1.94 3.76 22.69
CA GLY A 162 -2.86 3.28 23.72
C GLY A 162 -3.36 1.85 23.49
N LEU A 163 -3.39 1.41 22.23
CA LEU A 163 -3.72 0.03 21.85
C LEU A 163 -2.50 -0.90 21.77
N GLY A 164 -1.28 -0.39 22.04
CA GLY A 164 -0.05 -1.17 22.07
C GLY A 164 0.48 -1.56 20.69
N ALA A 165 0.34 -0.69 19.68
CA ALA A 165 0.97 -0.89 18.37
C ALA A 165 2.50 -0.94 18.48
N ASP A 166 3.13 -1.71 17.58
CA ASP A 166 4.59 -1.73 17.43
C ASP A 166 5.01 -0.49 16.62
N MET A 167 5.43 0.55 17.33
CA MET A 167 5.78 1.86 16.78
C MET A 167 7.23 1.84 16.32
N ILE A 168 7.44 1.89 15.01
CA ILE A 168 8.79 1.93 14.41
C ILE A 168 9.31 3.36 14.35
N LYS A 169 8.43 4.32 14.11
CA LYS A 169 8.76 5.73 14.06
C LYS A 169 7.54 6.55 14.44
N ARG A 170 7.68 7.47 15.40
CA ARG A 170 6.67 8.49 15.72
C ARG A 170 6.79 9.71 14.82
N VAL A 171 5.73 10.51 14.83
CA VAL A 171 5.70 11.81 14.19
C VAL A 171 6.78 12.71 14.81
N GLY A 172 7.62 13.31 13.97
CA GLY A 172 8.74 14.15 14.40
C GLY A 172 9.98 13.40 14.88
N GLU A 173 9.96 12.06 14.94
CA GLU A 173 11.18 11.27 15.16
C GLU A 173 11.97 11.12 13.86
N GLU A 174 13.29 11.06 14.01
CA GLU A 174 14.18 10.66 12.92
C GLU A 174 13.95 9.20 12.54
N VAL A 175 14.38 8.84 11.33
CA VAL A 175 14.21 7.51 10.78
C VAL A 175 15.47 6.69 11.09
N ASP A 176 15.28 5.56 11.77
CA ASP A 176 16.32 4.53 11.83
C ASP A 176 16.16 3.62 10.61
N PHE A 177 17.12 3.70 9.68
CA PHE A 177 17.14 2.84 8.50
C PHE A 177 17.69 1.44 8.80
N GLU A 178 18.21 1.19 10.00
CA GLU A 178 18.52 -0.17 10.44
C GLU A 178 17.21 -0.91 10.74
N GLY A 179 16.95 -2.01 10.00
CA GLY A 179 15.79 -2.88 10.26
C GLY A 179 14.56 -2.62 9.37
N PRO A 180 13.30 -2.68 9.90
CA PRO A 180 12.08 -2.73 9.08
C PRO A 180 11.88 -1.52 8.15
N VAL A 181 12.30 -0.32 8.57
CA VAL A 181 12.22 0.89 7.75
C VAL A 181 13.15 0.79 6.55
N GLY A 182 14.41 0.37 6.75
CA GLY A 182 15.35 0.13 5.66
C GLY A 182 14.76 -0.86 4.65
N VAL A 183 14.22 -1.98 5.11
CA VAL A 183 13.54 -2.94 4.23
C VAL A 183 12.39 -2.28 3.45
N ALA A 184 11.61 -1.40 4.06
CA ALA A 184 10.43 -0.85 3.42
C ALA A 184 10.70 0.37 2.51
N PHE A 185 11.71 1.18 2.82
CA PHE A 185 12.03 2.41 2.06
C PHE A 185 13.33 2.33 1.25
N GLY A 186 14.07 1.21 1.32
CA GLY A 186 15.26 0.94 0.49
C GLY A 186 16.52 0.66 1.31
N GLU A 187 16.75 -0.62 1.63
CA GLU A 187 17.73 -1.11 2.62
C GLU A 187 19.20 -0.85 2.22
N GLU A 188 19.49 -0.72 0.91
CA GLU A 188 20.86 -0.59 0.39
C GLU A 188 21.43 0.84 0.38
N PHE A 189 20.66 1.83 0.86
CA PHE A 189 20.95 3.23 0.58
C PHE A 189 21.65 3.97 1.73
N ALA A 190 21.24 3.73 2.98
CA ALA A 190 21.66 4.53 4.13
C ALA A 190 23.16 4.39 4.48
N GLU A 191 23.75 3.21 4.31
CA GLU A 191 25.18 3.00 4.61
C GLU A 191 26.12 3.65 3.57
N ARG A 192 25.64 3.87 2.34
CA ARG A 192 26.47 4.29 1.21
C ARG A 192 26.28 5.76 0.82
N TYR A 193 25.16 6.38 1.22
CA TYR A 193 24.76 7.73 0.81
C TYR A 193 24.19 8.55 1.98
N ALA A 194 25.06 8.93 2.93
CA ALA A 194 24.66 9.61 4.16
C ALA A 194 23.91 10.94 3.94
N GLU A 195 24.33 11.75 2.95
CA GLU A 195 23.64 13.02 2.61
C GLU A 195 22.21 12.77 2.12
N ASP A 196 22.00 11.68 1.36
CA ASP A 196 20.67 11.35 0.85
C ASP A 196 19.79 10.74 1.96
N ALA A 197 20.37 10.04 2.94
CA ALA A 197 19.66 9.52 4.11
C ALA A 197 19.06 10.66 4.98
N GLU A 198 19.76 11.79 5.10
CA GLU A 198 19.25 12.97 5.79
C GLU A 198 18.03 13.57 5.05
N LEU A 199 18.12 13.70 3.72
CA LEU A 199 17.01 14.19 2.89
C LEU A 199 15.76 13.29 3.00
N ILE A 200 15.95 11.97 3.02
CA ILE A 200 14.83 11.02 3.20
C ILE A 200 14.26 11.13 4.61
N THR A 201 15.11 11.26 5.64
CA THR A 201 14.67 11.45 7.03
C THR A 201 13.80 12.69 7.16
N GLN A 202 14.20 13.81 6.55
CA GLN A 202 13.41 15.04 6.52
C GLN A 202 12.08 14.83 5.79
N ALA A 203 12.06 14.11 4.66
CA ALA A 203 10.83 13.80 3.93
C ALA A 203 9.85 12.94 4.74
N LEU A 204 10.34 12.08 5.62
CA LEU A 204 9.53 11.18 6.45
C LEU A 204 9.17 11.78 7.83
N MET A 205 9.58 13.01 8.13
CA MET A 205 9.43 13.59 9.46
C MET A 205 7.95 13.65 9.92
N GLY A 206 7.04 14.00 9.01
CA GLY A 206 5.60 14.08 9.27
C GLY A 206 4.85 12.74 9.20
N VAL A 207 5.57 11.65 8.94
CA VAL A 207 4.99 10.32 8.73
C VAL A 207 5.11 9.49 10.02
N LEU A 208 4.06 8.72 10.31
CA LEU A 208 4.06 7.71 11.37
C LEU A 208 4.24 6.31 10.75
N LEU A 209 5.12 5.48 11.34
CA LEU A 209 5.36 4.11 10.87
C LEU A 209 5.06 3.11 11.99
N VAL A 210 4.20 2.13 11.69
CA VAL A 210 3.82 1.05 12.61
C VAL A 210 3.91 -0.31 11.93
N LEU A 211 4.10 -1.38 12.71
CA LEU A 211 3.97 -2.75 12.23
C LEU A 211 2.65 -3.38 12.67
N ASP A 212 2.09 -4.21 11.80
CA ASP A 212 1.06 -5.17 12.18
C ASP A 212 1.64 -6.32 13.02
N LEU A 213 0.78 -7.26 13.42
CA LEU A 213 1.17 -8.41 14.22
C LEU A 213 2.15 -9.37 13.51
N ASP A 214 2.28 -9.28 12.20
CA ASP A 214 3.11 -10.15 11.35
C ASP A 214 4.38 -9.44 10.84
N GLY A 215 4.55 -8.16 11.18
CA GLY A 215 5.70 -7.35 10.79
C GLY A 215 5.53 -6.62 9.44
N ASN A 216 4.32 -6.58 8.87
CA ASN A 216 4.04 -5.76 7.72
C ASN A 216 3.95 -4.28 8.15
N MET A 217 4.62 -3.40 7.41
CA MET A 217 4.64 -1.99 7.76
C MET A 217 3.42 -1.24 7.21
N VAL A 218 2.93 -0.29 8.01
CA VAL A 218 1.90 0.67 7.63
C VAL A 218 2.49 2.07 7.75
N GLU A 219 2.51 2.80 6.64
CA GLU A 219 2.81 4.22 6.56
C GLU A 219 1.54 5.02 6.81
N VAL A 220 1.56 5.90 7.81
CA VAL A 220 0.42 6.73 8.16
C VAL A 220 0.74 8.19 7.85
N GLN A 221 -0.11 8.83 7.04
CA GLN A 221 0.03 10.21 6.59
C GLN A 221 -1.24 11.03 6.91
N ALA A 222 -1.06 12.34 7.09
CA ALA A 222 -2.16 13.24 7.40
C ALA A 222 -2.95 13.59 6.12
N LEU A 223 -4.27 13.75 6.24
CA LEU A 223 -5.08 14.25 5.14
C LEU A 223 -4.67 15.68 4.79
N GLY A 224 -4.22 15.90 3.55
CA GLY A 224 -3.76 17.21 3.08
C GLY A 224 -2.34 17.57 3.49
N GLY A 225 -1.54 16.60 3.94
CA GLY A 225 -0.09 16.71 4.10
C GLY A 225 0.67 16.72 2.77
#